data_AF-A0A1F3PQK2-F1
#
_entry.id   AF-A0A1F3PQK2-F1
#
_cell.length_a   1.000
_cell.length_b   1.000
_cell.length_c   1.000
_cell.angle_alpha   90.00
_cell.angle_beta   90.00
_cell.angle_gamma   90.00
#
_symmetry.space_group_name_H-M   'P 1'
#
loop_
_entity.id
_entity.type
_entity.pdbx_description
1 polymer ?
#
loop_
_entity_poly.entity_id
_entity_poly.type
_entity_poly.pdbx_seq_one_letter_code
_entity_poly.pdbx_strand_id
1 'polypeptide(L)' 'MLVYLEKSMKTLSQIASEYVIHINTLRRWIKPIKNDLKLNNRKLLLPWQVEMVSRFLNEC' A
#
# COMPACT_ATOMS: atom_id res chain seq x y z
N MET A 1 -13.14 -13.81 2.58
CA MET A 1 -13.36 -12.67 1.67
C MET A 1 -12.09 -12.53 0.84
N LEU A 2 -12.06 -13.10 -0.36
CA LEU A 2 -10.90 -12.96 -1.25
C LEU A 2 -10.91 -11.51 -1.73
N VAL A 3 -10.09 -10.67 -1.10
CA VAL A 3 -9.80 -9.33 -1.62
C VAL A 3 -9.26 -9.56 -3.02
N TYR A 4 -10.06 -9.21 -4.03
CA TYR A 4 -9.59 -9.10 -5.40
C TYR A 4 -8.33 -8.22 -5.34
N LEU A 5 -7.16 -8.84 -5.44
CA LEU A 5 -5.90 -8.15 -5.71
C LEU A 5 -6.07 -7.60 -7.12
N GLU A 6 -6.86 -6.53 -7.26
CA GLU A 6 -6.87 -5.76 -8.47
C GLU A 6 -5.42 -5.40 -8.72
N LYS A 7 -4.91 -5.86 -9.86
CA LYS A 7 -3.63 -5.43 -10.43
C LYS A 7 -3.71 -3.97 -10.89
N SER A 8 -4.47 -3.13 -10.19
CA SER A 8 -4.66 -1.73 -10.47
C SER A 8 -3.56 -0.94 -9.76
N MET A 9 -3.02 0.05 -10.48
CA MET A 9 -2.12 1.02 -9.87
C MET A 9 -2.92 1.87 -8.89
N LYS A 10 -2.41 2.04 -7.67
CA LYS A 10 -3.07 2.82 -6.63
C LYS A 10 -2.10 3.81 -6.00
N THR A 11 -2.61 4.90 -5.46
CA THR A 11 -1.84 5.79 -4.60
C THR A 11 -1.90 5.30 -3.15
N LEU A 12 -0.93 5.71 -2.32
CA LEU A 12 -1.03 5.46 -0.87
C LEU A 12 -2.30 6.08 -0.26
N SER A 13 -2.82 7.17 -0.82
CA SER A 13 -4.08 7.76 -0.36
C SER A 13 -5.29 6.86 -0.63
N GLN A 14 -5.33 6.23 -1.82
CA GLN A 14 -6.40 5.28 -2.16
C GLN A 14 -6.35 4.05 -1.25
N ILE A 15 -5.15 3.49 -1.05
CA ILE A 15 -4.98 2.37 -0.11
C ILE A 15 -5.40 2.80 1.31
N ALA A 16 -4.98 3.96 1.79
CA ALA A 16 -5.37 4.44 3.12
C ALA A 16 -6.90 4.58 3.25
N SER A 17 -7.58 5.03 2.19
CA SER A 17 -9.04 5.11 2.14
C SER A 17 -9.73 3.74 2.21
N GLU A 18 -9.17 2.70 1.58
CA GLU A 18 -9.71 1.33 1.62
C GLU A 18 -9.67 0.74 3.03
N TYR A 19 -8.65 1.10 3.81
CA TYR A 19 -8.50 0.68 5.21
C TYR A 19 -9.12 1.68 6.20
N VAL A 20 -9.79 2.74 5.72
CA VAL A 20 -10.43 3.78 6.54
C VAL A 20 -9.45 4.43 7.54
N ILE A 21 -8.21 4.67 7.09
CA ILE A 21 -7.16 5.31 7.88
C ILE A 21 -6.61 6.56 7.20
N HIS A 22 -6.00 7.43 8.00
CA HIS A 22 -5.28 8.57 7.45
C HIS A 22 -3.99 8.12 6.74
N ILE A 23 -3.60 8.80 5.65
CA ILE A 23 -2.38 8.46 4.88
C ILE A 23 -1.11 8.47 5.75
N ASN A 24 -1.02 9.35 6.74
CA ASN A 24 0.12 9.38 7.66
C ASN A 24 0.18 8.15 8.56
N THR A 25 -0.98 7.58 8.92
CA THR A 25 -1.06 6.31 9.66
C THR A 25 -0.54 5.18 8.78
N LEU A 26 -1.03 5.09 7.53
CA LEU A 26 -0.54 4.10 6.57
C LEU A 26 0.98 4.20 6.37
N ARG A 27 1.53 5.41 6.20
CA ARG A 27 2.97 5.65 6.05
C ARG A 27 3.79 5.16 7.24
N ARG A 28 3.25 5.24 8.46
CA ARG A 28 3.90 4.72 9.67
C ARG A 28 3.86 3.19 9.68
N TRP A 29 2.71 2.60 9.32
CA TRP A 29 2.53 1.16 9.28
C TRP A 29 3.47 0.49 8.27
N ILE A 30 3.56 1.02 7.05
CA ILE A 30 4.44 0.46 5.99
C ILE A 30 5.92 0.87 6.15
N LYS A 31 6.30 1.56 7.23
CA LYS A 31 7.69 1.96 7.48
C LYS A 31 8.68 0.77 7.41
N PRO A 32 8.37 -0.43 7.92
CA PRO A 32 9.26 -1.59 7.82
C PRO A 32 9.59 -2.01 6.38
N ILE A 33 8.63 -1.89 5.45
CA ILE A 33 8.79 -2.28 4.03
C ILE A 33 9.10 -1.10 3.11
N LYS A 34 9.34 0.10 3.66
CA LYS A 34 9.49 1.34 2.86
C LYS A 34 10.64 1.24 1.85
N ASN A 35 11.75 0.60 2.22
CA ASN A 35 12.91 0.45 1.36
C ASN A 35 12.63 -0.54 0.21
N ASP A 36 11.93 -1.63 0.51
CA ASP A 36 11.55 -2.65 -0.48
C ASP A 36 10.54 -2.11 -1.50
N LEU A 37 9.67 -1.20 -1.05
CA LEU A 37 8.71 -0.52 -1.92
C LEU A 37 9.37 0.37 -2.97
N LYS A 38 10.64 0.80 -2.82
CA LYS A 38 11.36 1.61 -3.83
C LYS A 38 10.52 2.77 -4.41
N LEU A 39 9.84 3.52 -3.53
CA LEU A 39 8.83 4.50 -3.95
C LEU A 39 9.39 5.64 -4.82
N ASN A 40 10.69 5.95 -4.76
CA ASN A 40 11.37 6.92 -5.65
C ASN A 40 10.56 8.22 -5.89
N ASN A 41 9.92 8.77 -4.85
CA ASN A 41 9.01 9.93 -4.90
C ASN A 41 7.79 9.79 -5.82
N ARG A 42 7.50 8.60 -6.33
CA ARG A 42 6.30 8.31 -7.11
C ARG A 42 5.07 8.40 -6.22
N LYS A 43 4.06 9.12 -6.71
CA LYS A 43 2.74 9.21 -6.05
C LYS A 43 1.90 7.96 -6.31
N LEU A 44 2.10 7.32 -7.47
CA LEU A 44 1.37 6.15 -7.92
C LEU A 44 2.22 4.88 -7.75
N LEU A 45 1.66 3.89 -7.06
CA LEU A 45 2.26 2.58 -6.85
C LEU A 45 1.96 1.69 -8.06
N LEU A 46 3.00 1.01 -8.53
CA LEU A 46 2.90 -0.08 -9.49
C LEU A 46 2.12 -1.26 -8.87
N PRO A 47 1.51 -2.15 -9.68
CA PRO A 47 0.69 -3.24 -9.15
C PRO A 47 1.42 -4.13 -8.13
N TRP A 48 2.69 -4.45 -8.36
CA TRP A 48 3.49 -5.24 -7.42
C TRP A 48 3.76 -4.51 -6.09
N GLN A 49 3.83 -3.17 -6.11
CA GLN A 49 3.99 -2.37 -4.89
C GLN A 49 2.68 -2.32 -4.11
N VAL A 50 1.54 -2.24 -4.81
CA VAL A 50 0.20 -2.35 -4.19
C VAL A 50 0.03 -3.71 -3.54
N GLU A 51 0.38 -4.79 -4.24
CA GLU A 51 0.35 -6.16 -3.71
C GLU A 51 1.22 -6.31 -2.46
N MET A 52 2.45 -5.79 -2.48
CA MET A 52 3.35 -5.83 -1.33
C MET A 52 2.76 -5.10 -0.11
N VAL A 53 2.19 -3.90 -0.31
CA VAL A 53 1.53 -3.16 0.78
C VAL A 53 0.32 -3.94 1.30
N SER A 54 -0.56 -4.41 0.43
CA SER A 54 -1.76 -5.14 0.84
C SER A 54 -1.41 -6.43 1.57
N ARG A 55 -0.40 -7.16 1.12
CA ARG A 55 0.06 -8.38 1.79
C ARG A 55 0.60 -8.07 3.19
N PHE A 56 1.48 -7.07 3.30
CA PHE A 56 2.01 -6.63 4.59
C PHE A 56 0.92 -6.20 5.58
N LEU A 57 -0.12 -5.50 5.10
CA LEU A 57 -1.24 -5.05 5.94
C LEU A 57 -2.20 -6.17 6.38
N ASN A 58 -2.29 -7.27 5.62
CA ASN A 58 -3.16 -8.40 5.97
C ASN A 58 -2.45 -9.51 6.76
N GLU A 59 -1.12 -9.57 6.71
CA GLU A 59 -0.29 -10.54 7.46
C GLU A 59 0.12 -10.03 8.86
N CYS A 60 -0.20 -8.77 9.21
CA CYS A 60 -0.03 -8.17 10.53
C CYS A 60 -1.36 -8.05 11.27
#